data_AF-A0A1M3IKR9-F1
#
_entry.id   AF-A0A1M3IKR9-F1
#
_cell.length_a   1.000
_cell.length_b   1.000
_cell.length_c   1.000
_cell.angle_alpha   90.00
_cell.angle_beta   90.00
_cell.angle_gamma   90.00
#
_symmetry.space_group_name_H-M   'P 1'
#
loop_
_entity.id
_entity.type
_entity.pdbx_description
1 polymer ?
#
loop_
_entity_poly.entity_id
_entity_poly.type
_entity_poly.pdbx_seq_one_letter_code
_entity_poly.pdbx_strand_id
1 'polypeptide(L)'
;MQAEFYLKAEDKEAKIYRYYNIILLPTLFKDLSLVITYGRTGYKERQRSIQFIDTQLLANKFKEILKSRLKTVKGSGPYYKIVEHHYDSEFKDQIMSRLPLNLFSEC
;
A
#
# COMPACT_ATOMS: atom_id res chain seq x y z
N MET A 1 -4.59 6.10 -14.57
CA MET A 1 -4.20 5.10 -13.57
C MET A 1 -4.05 5.77 -12.21
N GLN A 2 -4.95 5.43 -11.30
CA GLN A 2 -5.00 5.92 -9.93
C GLN A 2 -5.41 4.80 -8.99
N ALA A 3 -4.85 4.80 -7.79
CA ALA A 3 -5.22 3.87 -6.74
C ALA A 3 -4.91 4.43 -5.35
N GLU A 4 -5.67 4.01 -4.35
CA GLU A 4 -5.46 4.32 -2.94
C GLU A 4 -5.73 3.07 -2.11
N PHE A 5 -4.86 2.80 -1.15
CA PHE A 5 -4.98 1.70 -0.21
C PHE A 5 -4.66 2.19 1.19
N TYR A 6 -5.64 2.09 2.07
CA TYR A 6 -5.47 2.41 3.47
C TYR A 6 -5.36 1.14 4.30
N LEU A 7 -4.23 0.99 4.97
CA LEU A 7 -3.91 -0.15 5.81
C LEU A 7 -3.82 0.28 7.26
N LYS A 8 -4.30 -0.57 8.17
CA LYS A 8 -4.20 -0.38 9.62
C LYS A 8 -3.59 -1.58 10.30
N ALA A 9 -2.80 -1.32 11.33
CA ALA A 9 -2.37 -2.30 12.31
C ALA A 9 -2.82 -1.81 13.69
N GLU A 10 -3.81 -2.47 14.26
CA GLU A 10 -4.39 -2.13 15.56
C GLU A 10 -4.32 -3.34 16.50
N ASP A 11 -3.64 -3.16 17.62
CA ASP A 11 -3.60 -4.10 18.75
C ASP A 11 -3.70 -3.27 20.03
N LYS A 12 -4.83 -3.40 20.72
CA LYS A 12 -5.11 -2.62 21.94
C LYS A 12 -4.24 -3.05 23.10
N GLU A 13 -3.98 -4.36 23.24
CA GLU A 13 -3.20 -4.93 24.33
C GLU A 13 -1.73 -4.53 24.20
N ALA A 14 -1.18 -4.64 22.99
CA ALA A 14 0.19 -4.23 22.68
C ALA A 14 0.34 -2.71 22.42
N LYS A 15 -0.74 -1.92 22.54
CA LYS A 15 -0.80 -0.47 22.25
C LYS A 15 -0.27 -0.10 20.84
N ILE A 16 -0.49 -0.97 19.87
CA ILE A 16 -0.12 -0.75 18.46
C ILE A 16 -1.30 -0.05 17.79
N TYR A 17 -1.06 1.17 17.30
CA TYR A 17 -2.04 1.95 16.54
C TYR A 17 -1.31 2.59 15.37
N ARG A 18 -1.16 1.86 14.27
CA ARG A 18 -0.41 2.33 13.10
C ARG A 18 -1.27 2.30 11.86
N TYR A 19 -0.96 3.20 10.95
CA TYR A 19 -1.57 3.23 9.64
C TYR A 19 -0.52 3.36 8.56
N TYR A 20 -0.93 2.98 7.36
CA TYR A 20 -0.13 3.02 6.16
C TYR A 20 -1.06 3.35 5.00
N ASN A 21 -0.97 4.56 4.47
CA ASN A 21 -1.70 4.96 3.27
C ASN A 21 -0.77 4.86 2.05
N ILE A 22 -1.26 4.28 0.97
CA ILE A 22 -0.54 4.08 -0.28
C ILE A 22 -1.40 4.67 -1.39
N ILE A 23 -0.94 5.76 -2.00
CA ILE A 23 -1.65 6.45 -3.07
C ILE A 23 -0.79 6.43 -4.32
N LEU A 24 -1.36 5.99 -5.44
CA LEU A 24 -0.80 6.09 -6.77
C LEU A 24 -1.53 7.19 -7.53
N LEU A 25 -0.79 8.19 -8.00
CA LEU A 25 -1.34 9.31 -8.74
C LEU A 25 -0.52 9.58 -10.01
N PRO A 26 -1.15 10.01 -11.11
CA PRO A 26 -0.42 10.53 -12.26
C PRO A 26 0.27 11.85 -11.88
N THR A 27 1.42 12.08 -12.47
CA THR A 27 2.16 13.34 -12.38
C THR A 27 1.93 14.19 -13.63
N LEU A 28 2.32 15.47 -13.57
CA LEU A 28 2.26 16.39 -14.73
C LEU A 28 3.13 15.93 -15.91
N PHE A 29 4.13 15.08 -15.68
CA PHE A 29 5.07 14.62 -16.71
C PHE A 29 4.69 13.27 -17.33
N LYS A 30 3.43 12.84 -17.19
CA LYS A 30 2.92 11.52 -17.62
C LYS A 30 3.55 10.32 -16.89
N ASP A 31 4.37 10.55 -15.88
CA ASP A 31 4.88 9.51 -14.97
C ASP A 31 3.85 9.20 -13.87
N LEU A 32 4.03 8.07 -13.20
CA LEU A 32 3.25 7.67 -12.03
C LEU A 32 4.02 7.92 -10.74
N SER A 33 3.37 8.48 -9.73
CA SER A 33 3.94 8.71 -8.40
C SER A 33 3.23 7.85 -7.37
N LEU A 34 3.99 7.00 -6.69
CA LEU A 34 3.55 6.24 -5.53
C LEU A 34 3.90 7.01 -4.27
N VAL A 35 2.91 7.65 -3.67
CA VAL A 35 3.00 8.38 -2.40
C VAL A 35 2.60 7.43 -1.27
N ILE A 36 3.42 7.37 -0.24
CA ILE A 36 3.22 6.48 0.89
C ILE A 36 3.36 7.28 2.17
N THR A 37 2.29 7.32 2.93
CA THR A 37 2.20 8.03 4.21
C THR A 37 1.99 7.03 5.33
N TYR A 38 2.78 7.11 6.39
CA TYR A 38 2.73 6.13 7.47
C TYR A 38 3.13 6.73 8.80
N GLY A 39 2.54 6.19 9.86
CA GLY A 39 2.75 6.73 11.20
C GLY A 39 2.03 5.96 12.29
N ARG A 40 2.14 6.48 13.50
CA ARG A 40 1.29 6.08 14.63
C ARG A 40 0.11 7.04 14.67
N THR A 41 -1.10 6.53 14.85
CA THR A 41 -2.31 7.36 14.98
C THR A 41 -2.12 8.37 16.10
N GLY A 42 -2.39 9.65 15.83
CA GLY A 42 -2.23 10.76 16.78
C GLY A 42 -0.80 11.33 16.87
N TYR A 43 0.15 10.87 16.06
CA TYR A 43 1.51 11.39 16.01
C TYR A 43 1.85 11.92 14.62
N LYS A 44 2.89 12.77 14.53
CA LYS A 44 3.41 13.26 13.25
C LYS A 44 3.80 12.10 12.34
N GLU A 45 3.30 12.15 11.12
CA GLU A 45 3.48 11.12 10.12
C GLU A 45 4.78 11.28 9.32
N ARG A 46 5.17 10.19 8.64
CA ARG A 46 6.24 10.20 7.66
C ARG A 46 5.63 9.96 6.29
N GLN A 47 6.17 10.65 5.29
CA GLN A 47 5.78 10.50 3.90
C GLN A 47 7.01 10.16 3.06
N ARG A 48 6.83 9.30 2.07
CA ARG A 48 7.81 9.05 1.01
C ARG A 48 7.09 8.99 -0.34
N SER A 49 7.73 9.47 -1.38
CA SER A 49 7.23 9.40 -2.76
C SER A 49 8.24 8.67 -3.65
N ILE A 50 7.75 7.82 -4.55
CA ILE A 50 8.58 7.08 -5.51
C ILE A 50 7.96 7.28 -6.88
N GLN A 51 8.75 7.72 -7.85
CA GLN A 51 8.29 7.94 -9.23
C GLN A 51 8.59 6.72 -10.09
N PHE A 52 7.70 6.44 -11.02
CA PHE A 52 7.76 5.33 -11.96
C PHE A 52 7.40 5.81 -13.36
N ILE A 53 8.24 5.44 -14.31
CA ILE A 53 8.00 5.61 -15.75
C ILE A 53 7.51 4.27 -16.34
N ASP A 54 7.86 3.15 -15.70
CA ASP A 54 7.52 1.79 -16.12
C ASP A 54 6.49 1.15 -15.18
N THR A 55 5.34 0.79 -15.74
CA THR A 55 4.24 0.09 -15.07
C THR A 55 4.67 -1.27 -14.49
N GLN A 56 5.62 -1.99 -15.10
CA GLN A 56 6.09 -3.28 -14.58
C GLN A 56 6.92 -3.10 -13.30
N LEU A 57 7.82 -2.10 -13.27
CA LEU A 57 8.56 -1.74 -12.05
C LEU A 57 7.61 -1.29 -10.94
N LEU A 58 6.60 -0.50 -11.29
CA LEU A 58 5.54 -0.11 -10.36
C LEU A 58 4.81 -1.34 -9.80
N ALA A 59 4.35 -2.27 -10.64
CA ALA A 59 3.64 -3.47 -10.21
C ALA A 59 4.49 -4.32 -9.24
N ASN A 60 5.77 -4.53 -9.57
CA ASN A 60 6.70 -5.24 -8.71
C ASN A 60 6.89 -4.53 -7.37
N LYS A 61 7.08 -3.21 -7.38
CA LYS A 61 7.28 -2.45 -6.13
C LYS A 61 6.03 -2.43 -5.27
N PHE A 62 4.87 -2.27 -5.89
CA PHE A 62 3.59 -2.28 -5.22
C PHE A 62 3.34 -3.65 -4.54
N LYS A 63 3.63 -4.74 -5.24
CA LYS A 63 3.60 -6.11 -4.70
C LYS A 63 4.53 -6.29 -3.51
N GLU A 64 5.77 -5.81 -3.59
CA GLU A 64 6.73 -5.86 -2.48
C GLU A 64 6.20 -5.13 -1.25
N ILE A 65 5.65 -3.92 -1.43
CA ILE A 65 5.12 -3.11 -0.34
C ILE A 65 3.95 -3.84 0.33
N LEU A 66 2.95 -4.27 -0.43
CA LEU A 66 1.80 -4.98 0.11
C LEU A 66 2.24 -6.27 0.82
N LYS A 67 3.10 -7.09 0.20
CA LYS A 67 3.61 -8.31 0.83
C LYS A 67 4.33 -8.01 2.16
N SER A 68 5.16 -6.97 2.21
CA SER A 68 5.91 -6.60 3.41
C SER A 68 5.05 -6.04 4.55
N ARG A 69 3.82 -5.58 4.25
CA ARG A 69 2.92 -5.00 5.24
C ARG A 69 1.83 -5.97 5.68
N LEU A 70 1.31 -6.76 4.74
CA LEU A 70 0.24 -7.73 4.97
C LEU A 70 0.77 -9.08 5.46
N LYS A 71 1.97 -9.50 5.04
CA LYS A 71 2.62 -10.72 5.53
C LYS A 71 3.79 -10.37 6.45
N THR A 72 3.49 -10.06 7.70
CA THR A 72 4.48 -10.23 8.77
C THR A 72 4.39 -11.65 9.29
N VAL A 73 5.45 -12.44 9.04
CA VAL A 73 5.66 -13.71 9.77
C VAL A 73 5.67 -13.36 11.26
N LYS A 74 4.96 -14.14 12.09
CA LYS A 74 4.92 -13.99 13.55
C LYS A 74 6.31 -13.63 14.09
N GLY A 75 6.52 -12.37 14.50
CA GLY A 75 7.75 -11.93 15.17
C GLY A 75 8.42 -10.65 14.68
N SER A 76 8.10 -10.08 13.51
CA SER A 76 8.79 -8.87 13.01
C SER A 76 7.86 -7.75 12.53
N GLY A 77 7.16 -7.14 13.48
CA GLY A 77 6.46 -5.87 13.28
C GLY A 77 4.93 -5.96 13.23
N PRO A 78 4.26 -4.80 13.08
CA PRO A 78 2.80 -4.72 13.10
C PRO A 78 2.21 -5.48 11.91
N TYR A 79 1.21 -6.32 12.17
CA TYR A 79 0.42 -6.96 11.13
C TYR A 79 -0.63 -5.98 10.61
N TYR A 80 -0.46 -5.52 9.37
CA TYR A 80 -1.42 -4.60 8.74
C TYR A 80 -2.50 -5.37 8.00
N LYS A 81 -3.72 -4.85 8.07
CA LYS A 81 -4.85 -5.25 7.24
C LYS A 81 -5.23 -4.10 6.32
N ILE A 82 -5.67 -4.39 5.11
CA ILE A 82 -6.33 -3.41 4.25
C ILE A 82 -7.71 -3.15 4.87
N VAL A 83 -8.03 -1.89 5.14
CA VAL A 83 -9.35 -1.52 5.68
C VAL A 83 -10.18 -0.72 4.68
N GLU A 84 -9.51 -0.09 3.70
CA GLU A 84 -10.16 0.64 2.62
C GLU A 84 -9.24 0.63 1.39
N HIS A 85 -9.82 0.55 0.20
CA HIS A 85 -9.10 0.69 -1.04
C HIS A 85 -10.00 1.24 -2.15
N HIS A 86 -9.43 2.04 -3.04
CA HIS A 86 -10.07 2.59 -4.22
C HIS A 86 -9.11 2.51 -5.39
N TYR A 87 -9.56 2.12 -6.58
CA TYR A 87 -8.70 2.15 -7.77
C TYR A 87 -9.53 2.21 -9.04
N ASP A 88 -8.95 2.81 -10.09
CA ASP A 88 -9.57 2.85 -11.41
C ASP A 88 -9.42 1.52 -12.16
N SER A 89 -10.19 1.35 -13.24
CA SER A 89 -10.14 0.15 -14.08
C SER A 89 -8.76 -0.06 -14.69
N GLU A 90 -8.08 1.02 -15.06
CA GLU A 90 -6.73 0.95 -15.63
C GLU A 90 -5.72 0.35 -14.64
N PHE A 91 -5.74 0.75 -13.37
CA PHE A 91 -4.92 0.16 -12.32
C PHE A 91 -5.27 -1.31 -12.09
N LYS A 92 -6.56 -1.64 -12.08
CA LYS A 92 -7.01 -3.04 -11.93
C LYS A 92 -6.42 -3.93 -13.02
N ASP A 93 -6.54 -3.51 -14.27
CA ASP A 93 -6.14 -4.31 -15.42
C ASP A 93 -4.62 -4.42 -15.57
N GLN A 94 -3.88 -3.36 -15.23
CA GLN A 94 -2.43 -3.34 -15.42
C GLN A 94 -1.63 -3.81 -14.19
N ILE A 95 -2.12 -3.55 -12.97
CA ILE A 95 -1.39 -3.83 -11.72
C ILE A 95 -2.02 -5.00 -10.98
N MET A 96 -3.32 -4.94 -10.67
CA MET A 96 -3.97 -5.95 -9.83
C MET A 96 -3.99 -7.33 -10.50
N SER A 97 -4.14 -7.40 -11.82
CA SER A 97 -4.03 -8.64 -12.61
C SER A 97 -2.68 -9.36 -12.47
N ARG A 98 -1.62 -8.63 -12.11
CA ARG A 98 -0.25 -9.16 -11.93
C ARG A 98 0.04 -9.54 -10.47
N LEU A 99 -0.88 -9.24 -9.55
CA LEU A 99 -0.76 -9.60 -8.14
C LEU A 99 -1.37 -10.99 -7.90
N PRO A 100 -0.72 -11.84 -7.08
CA PRO A 100 -1.31 -13.12 -6.72
C PRO A 100 -2.59 -12.90 -5.91
N LEU A 101 -3.68 -13.60 -6.30
CA LEU A 101 -5.01 -13.54 -5.69
C LEU A 101 -4.98 -13.68 -4.15
N ASN A 102 -4.02 -14.45 -3.64
CA ASN A 102 -3.83 -14.76 -2.22
C ASN A 102 -3.36 -13.56 -1.36
N LEU A 103 -3.17 -12.36 -1.94
CA LEU A 103 -2.89 -11.14 -1.18
C LEU A 103 -4.17 -10.49 -0.61
N PHE A 104 -5.35 -10.82 -1.15
CA PHE A 104 -6.62 -10.19 -0.80
C PHE A 104 -7.63 -11.17 -0.18
N SER A 105 -7.28 -12.45 -0.03
CA SER A 105 -8.19 -13.54 0.38
C SER A 105 -8.58 -13.57 1.87
N GLU A 106 -8.35 -12.49 2.62
CA GLU A 106 -8.79 -12.36 4.01
C GLU A 106 -9.39 -10.96 4.27
N CYS A 107 -10.35 -10.55 3.42
CA CYS A 107 -11.33 -9.54 3.79
C CYS A 107 -12.48 -10.20 4.55
#